data_AF-A0A1G2UQK2-F1
#
_entry.id   AF-A0A1G2UQK2-F1
#
_cell.length_a   1.000
_cell.length_b   1.000
_cell.length_c   1.000
_cell.angle_alpha   90.00
_cell.angle_beta   90.00
_cell.angle_gamma   90.00
#
_symmetry.space_group_name_H-M   'P 1'
#
loop_
_entity.id
_entity.type
_entity.pdbx_description
1 polymer ?
#
loop_
_entity_poly.entity_id
_entity_poly.type
_entity_poly.pdbx_seq_one_letter_code
_entity_poly.pdbx_strand_id
1 'polypeptide(L)'
;MESNFKQILTAENRTKYFVHVLVYFFIASIIVFAIFIIGNSSLNKDGNTKTKEKINPFEYLSLEGKGIVVFDVINKREIFSKNPDIPLPLASLTKVMTAVTTDGKLYDNQEIKITTEDLAPEGDSKLVVGDTWKIKDLRDFTLLTSSNDGAFALAAVAAAEGNPASDSSSTVDNFIKKMNQTAAKIGLSNSKYFNSNGLDMPARLASENVAGGESITVGAYGSARDMATLLEYTLQNYPEILEATRYKNLEFSSNEKQYPAENTNVFIDKIPNIIASKTGYTDLAGGNLLIAFDAGLNRPIIISILGSTQEGRFTDALKLVEATITELPNL
;
A
#
# COMPACT_ATOMS: atom_id res chain seq x y z
N MET A 1 -13.77 -47.59 -51.44
CA MET A 1 -13.94 -46.53 -50.41
C MET A 1 -12.65 -45.76 -50.15
N GLU A 2 -11.45 -46.36 -50.26
CA GLU A 2 -10.15 -45.69 -50.07
C GLU A 2 -9.73 -44.69 -51.17
N SER A 3 -10.24 -44.81 -52.40
CA SER A 3 -9.85 -43.93 -53.53
C SER A 3 -10.33 -42.48 -53.36
N ASN A 4 -11.53 -42.27 -52.78
CA ASN A 4 -12.11 -40.94 -52.58
C ASN A 4 -11.45 -40.16 -51.43
N PHE A 5 -10.78 -40.83 -50.49
CA PHE A 5 -10.11 -40.16 -49.36
C PHE A 5 -8.76 -39.56 -49.75
N LYS A 6 -8.05 -40.17 -50.73
CA LYS A 6 -6.77 -39.63 -51.23
C LYS A 6 -6.94 -38.36 -52.07
N GLN A 7 -8.08 -38.16 -52.73
CA GLN A 7 -8.36 -36.91 -53.44
C GLN A 7 -8.60 -35.72 -52.50
N ILE A 8 -9.07 -35.95 -51.27
CA ILE A 8 -9.30 -34.90 -50.26
C ILE A 8 -7.97 -34.34 -49.70
N LEU A 9 -6.88 -35.10 -49.80
CA LEU A 9 -5.58 -34.77 -49.20
C LEU A 9 -4.60 -34.06 -50.15
N THR A 10 -4.97 -33.67 -51.36
CA THR A 10 -4.12 -32.78 -52.18
C THR A 10 -4.08 -31.38 -51.55
N ALA A 11 -2.93 -30.71 -51.58
CA ALA A 11 -2.75 -29.40 -50.94
C ALA A 11 -3.77 -28.35 -51.44
N GLU A 12 -4.15 -28.45 -52.71
CA GLU A 12 -5.15 -27.59 -53.35
C GLU A 12 -6.57 -27.82 -52.80
N ASN A 13 -6.95 -29.09 -52.57
CA ASN A 13 -8.26 -29.43 -51.98
C ASN A 13 -8.31 -29.12 -50.48
N ARG A 14 -7.20 -29.25 -49.74
CA ARG A 14 -7.12 -28.80 -48.33
C ARG A 14 -7.30 -27.30 -48.19
N THR A 15 -6.71 -26.52 -49.10
CA THR A 15 -6.84 -25.05 -49.10
C THR A 15 -8.28 -24.64 -49.38
N LYS A 16 -8.93 -25.25 -50.39
CA LYS A 16 -10.35 -25.01 -50.67
C LYS A 16 -11.23 -25.38 -49.48
N TYR A 17 -10.98 -26.53 -48.84
CA TYR A 17 -11.74 -26.96 -47.67
C TYR A 17 -11.56 -26.03 -46.47
N PHE A 18 -10.32 -25.59 -46.21
CA PHE A 18 -10.01 -24.64 -45.14
C PHE A 18 -10.69 -23.29 -45.35
N VAL A 19 -10.71 -22.78 -46.59
CA VAL A 19 -11.44 -21.55 -46.94
C VAL A 19 -12.94 -21.72 -46.72
N HIS A 20 -13.54 -22.86 -47.08
CA HIS A 20 -14.96 -23.11 -46.81
C HIS A 20 -15.25 -23.14 -45.31
N VAL A 21 -14.42 -23.81 -44.50
CA VAL A 21 -14.58 -23.82 -43.03
C VAL A 21 -14.51 -22.40 -42.45
N LEU A 22 -13.56 -21.57 -42.91
CA LEU A 22 -13.47 -20.17 -42.48
C LEU A 22 -14.70 -19.35 -42.88
N VAL A 23 -15.21 -19.53 -44.09
CA VAL A 23 -16.44 -18.86 -44.56
C VAL A 23 -17.65 -19.29 -43.73
N TYR A 24 -17.79 -20.58 -43.42
CA TYR A 24 -18.87 -21.07 -42.55
C TYR A 24 -18.76 -20.52 -41.13
N PHE A 25 -17.55 -20.45 -40.57
CA PHE A 25 -17.31 -19.83 -39.26
C PHE A 25 -17.67 -18.34 -39.26
N PHE A 26 -17.30 -17.62 -40.33
CA PHE A 26 -17.61 -16.21 -40.47
C PHE A 26 -19.13 -15.97 -40.58
N ILE A 27 -19.83 -16.75 -41.42
CA ILE A 27 -21.29 -16.68 -41.54
C ILE A 27 -21.98 -17.04 -40.22
N ALA A 28 -21.53 -18.09 -39.53
CA ALA A 28 -22.05 -18.46 -38.22
C ALA A 28 -21.85 -17.35 -37.18
N SER A 29 -20.70 -16.67 -37.19
CA SER A 29 -20.43 -15.54 -36.29
C SER A 29 -21.34 -14.34 -36.56
N ILE A 30 -21.66 -14.05 -37.83
CA ILE A 30 -22.60 -12.99 -38.21
C ILE A 30 -24.01 -13.35 -37.75
N ILE A 31 -24.43 -14.61 -37.88
CA ILE A 31 -25.75 -15.08 -37.42
C ILE A 31 -25.86 -14.97 -35.90
N VAL A 32 -24.85 -15.41 -35.14
CA VAL A 32 -24.83 -15.27 -33.67
C VAL A 32 -24.86 -13.80 -33.26
N PHE A 33 -24.09 -12.94 -33.94
CA PHE A 33 -24.09 -11.51 -33.68
C PHE A 33 -25.44 -10.85 -34.02
N ALA A 34 -26.09 -11.25 -35.12
CA ALA A 34 -27.42 -10.78 -35.49
C ALA A 34 -28.49 -11.25 -34.48
N ILE A 35 -28.43 -12.50 -34.02
CA ILE A 35 -29.31 -13.01 -32.96
C ILE A 35 -29.08 -12.24 -31.65
N PHE A 36 -27.84 -11.89 -31.32
CA PHE A 36 -27.53 -11.07 -30.16
C PHE A 36 -28.13 -9.67 -30.27
N ILE A 37 -28.00 -8.99 -31.41
CA ILE A 37 -28.60 -7.66 -31.64
C ILE A 37 -30.13 -7.72 -31.62
N ILE A 38 -30.73 -8.70 -32.30
CA ILE A 38 -32.19 -8.86 -32.34
C ILE A 38 -32.73 -9.23 -30.95
N GLY A 39 -32.05 -10.13 -30.22
CA GLY A 39 -32.36 -10.49 -28.84
C GLY A 39 -32.27 -9.29 -27.89
N ASN A 40 -31.28 -8.43 -28.05
CA ASN A 40 -31.16 -7.19 -27.27
C ASN A 40 -32.25 -6.16 -27.63
N SER A 41 -32.72 -6.14 -28.89
CA SER A 41 -33.79 -5.23 -29.32
C SER A 41 -35.17 -5.63 -28.79
N SER A 42 -35.37 -6.91 -28.46
CA SER A 42 -36.61 -7.43 -27.87
C SER A 42 -36.71 -7.25 -26.35
N LEU A 43 -35.62 -6.90 -25.67
CA LEU A 43 -35.61 -6.63 -24.22
C LEU A 43 -35.90 -5.17 -23.85
N ASN A 44 -36.04 -4.27 -24.85
CA ASN A 44 -36.23 -2.84 -24.63
C ASN A 44 -37.66 -2.34 -24.86
N LYS A 45 -38.65 -3.24 -24.93
CA LYS A 45 -40.06 -2.87 -25.03
C LYS A 45 -40.91 -3.75 -24.13
N ASP A 46 -40.71 -3.64 -22.82
CA ASP A 46 -41.80 -3.75 -21.86
C ASP A 46 -41.35 -3.33 -20.46
N GLY A 47 -42.22 -2.60 -19.78
CA GLY A 47 -42.24 -2.53 -18.33
C GLY A 47 -41.43 -1.40 -17.73
N ASN A 48 -42.15 -0.33 -17.39
CA ASN A 48 -42.15 0.33 -16.08
C ASN A 48 -41.32 -0.38 -14.99
N THR A 49 -39.99 -0.35 -15.12
CA THR A 49 -39.06 -0.73 -14.07
C THR A 49 -38.79 0.57 -13.36
N LYS A 50 -39.40 0.74 -12.18
CA LYS A 50 -38.79 1.56 -11.14
C LYS A 50 -37.33 1.13 -11.11
N THR A 51 -36.42 1.97 -11.59
CA THR A 51 -34.99 1.76 -11.47
C THR A 51 -34.78 1.45 -10.00
N LYS A 52 -34.40 0.20 -9.67
CA LYS A 52 -33.96 -0.13 -8.32
C LYS A 52 -32.88 0.90 -8.03
N GLU A 53 -33.16 1.77 -7.05
CA GLU A 53 -32.26 2.82 -6.67
C GLU A 53 -30.90 2.17 -6.41
N LYS A 54 -29.88 2.62 -7.14
CA LYS A 54 -28.57 2.00 -7.12
C LYS A 54 -27.96 2.30 -5.76
N ILE A 55 -27.99 1.30 -4.87
CA ILE A 55 -27.46 1.43 -3.52
C ILE A 55 -25.95 1.58 -3.60
N ASN A 56 -25.43 2.71 -3.12
CA ASN A 56 -23.99 2.91 -2.95
C ASN A 56 -23.51 2.01 -1.80
N PRO A 57 -22.62 1.03 -2.04
CA PRO A 57 -22.21 0.07 -1.02
C PRO A 57 -21.45 0.72 0.16
N PHE A 58 -20.98 1.96 0.00
CA PHE A 58 -20.31 2.70 1.06
C PHE A 58 -21.28 3.42 2.02
N GLU A 59 -22.52 3.67 1.62
CA GLU A 59 -23.48 4.53 2.34
C GLU A 59 -23.84 3.98 3.74
N TYR A 60 -23.87 2.66 3.89
CA TYR A 60 -24.33 1.98 5.11
C TYR A 60 -23.19 1.37 5.93
N LEU A 61 -21.94 1.68 5.59
CA LEU A 61 -20.79 1.15 6.32
C LEU A 61 -20.65 1.83 7.68
N SER A 62 -20.76 1.05 8.75
CA SER A 62 -20.33 1.47 10.08
C SER A 62 -18.81 1.31 10.18
N LEU A 63 -18.11 2.45 10.10
CA LEU A 63 -16.64 2.53 10.11
C LEU A 63 -16.15 3.28 11.36
N GLU A 64 -15.18 2.70 12.05
CA GLU A 64 -14.60 3.25 13.28
C GLU A 64 -13.54 4.32 13.00
N GLY A 65 -12.81 4.21 11.89
CA GLY A 65 -11.80 5.17 11.46
C GLY A 65 -12.30 6.62 11.44
N LYS A 66 -11.50 7.54 11.96
CA LYS A 66 -11.79 8.98 12.02
C LYS A 66 -11.54 9.68 10.69
N GLY A 67 -10.48 9.30 9.99
CA GLY A 67 -10.12 9.75 8.65
C GLY A 67 -9.97 8.55 7.71
N ILE A 68 -10.67 8.53 6.58
CA ILE A 68 -10.67 7.41 5.63
C ILE A 68 -10.64 7.96 4.20
N VAL A 69 -9.84 7.32 3.34
CA VAL A 69 -9.83 7.51 1.89
C VAL A 69 -9.76 6.16 1.21
N VAL A 70 -10.59 5.96 0.18
CA VAL A 70 -10.46 4.89 -0.83
C VAL A 70 -10.19 5.57 -2.16
N PHE A 71 -9.06 5.26 -2.78
CA PHE A 71 -8.56 5.99 -3.94
C PHE A 71 -8.20 5.05 -5.09
N ASP A 72 -8.71 5.37 -6.29
CA ASP A 72 -8.38 4.71 -7.54
C ASP A 72 -7.16 5.35 -8.18
N VAL A 73 -6.05 4.60 -8.21
CA VAL A 73 -4.75 5.08 -8.68
C VAL A 73 -4.74 5.35 -10.18
N ILE A 74 -5.46 4.56 -10.97
CA ILE A 74 -5.48 4.68 -12.44
C ILE A 74 -6.33 5.87 -12.85
N ASN A 75 -7.53 5.97 -12.28
CA ASN A 75 -8.47 7.05 -12.61
C ASN A 75 -8.22 8.34 -11.83
N LYS A 76 -7.24 8.35 -10.92
CA LYS A 76 -6.86 9.52 -10.11
C LYS A 76 -8.04 10.14 -9.37
N ARG A 77 -8.90 9.29 -8.81
CA ARG A 77 -10.13 9.73 -8.14
C ARG A 77 -10.36 9.03 -6.82
N GLU A 78 -10.94 9.77 -5.90
CA GLU A 78 -11.47 9.23 -4.67
C GLU A 78 -12.80 8.50 -4.95
N ILE A 79 -12.89 7.25 -4.49
CA ILE A 79 -14.10 6.42 -4.56
C ILE A 79 -14.98 6.68 -3.33
N PHE A 80 -14.35 6.83 -2.17
CA PHE A 80 -14.99 7.08 -0.89
C PHE A 80 -14.05 7.87 0.02
N SER A 81 -14.61 8.75 0.85
CA SER A 81 -13.89 9.29 1.99
C SER A 81 -14.78 9.60 3.18
N LYS A 82 -14.12 9.71 4.33
CA LYS A 82 -14.67 10.22 5.58
C LYS A 82 -13.60 11.11 6.20
N ASN A 83 -13.86 12.41 6.32
CA ASN A 83 -12.90 13.39 6.85
C ASN A 83 -11.49 13.25 6.22
N PRO A 84 -11.34 13.29 4.89
CA PRO A 84 -10.08 12.91 4.23
C PRO A 84 -8.89 13.80 4.60
N ASP A 85 -9.14 15.05 4.97
CA ASP A 85 -8.11 16.09 5.15
C ASP A 85 -7.87 16.44 6.64
N ILE A 86 -8.51 15.76 7.59
CA ILE A 86 -8.27 16.04 9.03
C ILE A 86 -6.87 15.57 9.44
N PRO A 87 -6.05 16.42 10.09
CA PRO A 87 -4.77 15.98 10.63
C PRO A 87 -5.00 15.02 11.81
N LEU A 88 -4.47 13.81 11.69
CA LEU A 88 -4.50 12.77 12.70
C LEU A 88 -3.09 12.22 12.93
N PRO A 89 -2.79 11.69 14.13
CA PRO A 89 -1.49 11.10 14.40
C PRO A 89 -1.27 9.87 13.50
N LEU A 90 -0.08 9.75 12.90
CA LEU A 90 0.18 8.72 11.90
C LEU A 90 0.68 7.40 12.47
N ALA A 91 1.21 7.41 13.69
CA ALA A 91 1.93 6.26 14.26
C ALA A 91 2.93 5.69 13.23
N SER A 92 3.09 4.37 13.18
CA SER A 92 4.05 3.71 12.29
C SER A 92 3.78 3.83 10.79
N LEU A 93 2.68 4.45 10.33
CA LEU A 93 2.57 4.83 8.92
C LEU A 93 3.68 5.80 8.48
N THR A 94 4.25 6.53 9.44
CA THR A 94 5.46 7.36 9.29
C THR A 94 6.62 6.64 8.61
N LYS A 95 6.77 5.32 8.84
CA LYS A 95 7.88 4.54 8.31
C LYS A 95 7.87 4.43 6.77
N VAL A 96 6.71 4.63 6.14
CA VAL A 96 6.62 4.73 4.67
C VAL A 96 7.38 5.98 4.19
N MET A 97 7.17 7.14 4.84
CA MET A 97 7.92 8.36 4.54
C MET A 97 9.42 8.19 4.82
N THR A 98 9.77 7.50 5.90
CA THR A 98 11.18 7.17 6.21
C THR A 98 11.81 6.38 5.06
N ALA A 99 11.18 5.29 4.63
CA ALA A 99 11.67 4.47 3.52
C ALA A 99 11.80 5.27 2.21
N VAL A 100 10.79 6.07 1.86
CA VAL A 100 10.83 6.95 0.68
C VAL A 100 11.94 8.00 0.79
N THR A 101 12.20 8.53 1.99
CA THR A 101 13.23 9.57 2.19
C THR A 101 14.65 8.99 2.22
N THR A 102 14.80 7.71 2.57
CA THR A 102 16.06 6.98 2.46
C THR A 102 16.37 6.55 1.03
N ASP A 103 15.34 6.28 0.23
CA ASP A 103 15.51 5.77 -1.12
C ASP A 103 16.18 6.80 -2.06
N GLY A 104 17.06 6.32 -2.94
CA GLY A 104 17.93 7.16 -3.78
C GLY A 104 19.16 7.77 -3.10
N LYS A 105 19.33 7.61 -1.78
CA LYS A 105 20.56 8.00 -1.04
C LYS A 105 21.43 6.81 -0.65
N LEU A 106 20.80 5.66 -0.50
CA LEU A 106 21.40 4.45 -0.01
C LEU A 106 21.28 3.37 -1.08
N TYR A 107 22.34 2.58 -1.25
CA TYR A 107 22.29 1.45 -2.17
C TYR A 107 21.70 0.24 -1.45
N ASP A 108 20.78 -0.49 -2.09
CA ASP A 108 20.13 -1.67 -1.52
C ASP A 108 21.11 -2.70 -0.92
N ASN A 109 22.26 -2.88 -1.57
CA ASN A 109 23.32 -3.82 -1.16
C ASN A 109 24.34 -3.23 -0.18
N GLN A 110 24.26 -1.94 0.13
CA GLN A 110 25.11 -1.35 1.17
C GLN A 110 24.73 -1.99 2.51
N GLU A 111 25.75 -2.29 3.30
CA GLU A 111 25.61 -2.89 4.61
C GLU A 111 25.63 -1.83 5.69
N ILE A 112 24.80 -2.03 6.72
CA ILE A 112 24.80 -1.21 7.93
C ILE A 112 24.98 -2.11 9.14
N LYS A 113 25.80 -1.67 10.08
CA LYS A 113 26.00 -2.34 11.35
C LYS A 113 25.05 -1.73 12.38
N ILE A 114 24.25 -2.56 13.05
CA ILE A 114 23.38 -2.13 14.14
C ILE A 114 24.24 -1.76 15.36
N THR A 115 24.03 -0.57 15.87
CA THR A 115 24.74 0.01 17.01
C THR A 115 23.84 0.05 18.25
N THR A 116 24.42 0.37 19.41
CA THR A 116 23.65 0.57 20.64
C THR A 116 22.70 1.75 20.55
N GLU A 117 23.07 2.76 19.78
CA GLU A 117 22.31 3.99 19.53
C GLU A 117 21.08 3.73 18.66
N ASP A 118 21.09 2.66 17.87
CA ASP A 118 19.98 2.29 16.99
C ASP A 118 18.82 1.62 17.73
N LEU A 119 19.07 1.10 18.93
CA LEU A 119 18.09 0.36 19.69
C LEU A 119 17.35 1.28 20.66
N ALA A 120 16.02 1.23 20.63
CA ALA A 120 15.20 1.90 21.62
C ALA A 120 15.45 1.31 23.02
N PRO A 121 15.46 2.13 24.09
CA PRO A 121 15.57 1.64 25.46
C PRO A 121 14.38 0.74 25.88
N GLU A 122 13.24 0.87 25.20
CA GLU A 122 12.00 0.17 25.49
C GLU A 122 11.40 -0.42 24.20
N GLY A 123 10.97 -1.68 24.25
CA GLY A 123 10.41 -2.42 23.12
C GLY A 123 11.12 -3.75 22.87
N ASP A 124 10.44 -4.71 22.25
CA ASP A 124 11.05 -5.98 21.83
C ASP A 124 11.83 -5.76 20.51
N SER A 125 13.06 -5.23 20.62
CA SER A 125 13.95 -5.09 19.47
C SER A 125 14.33 -6.48 18.99
N LYS A 126 13.79 -6.86 17.84
CA LYS A 126 14.24 -8.04 17.09
C LYS A 126 15.62 -7.83 16.47
N LEU A 127 16.16 -6.61 16.43
CA LEU A 127 17.51 -6.32 15.92
C LEU A 127 18.55 -6.45 17.04
N VAL A 128 19.74 -6.95 16.70
CA VAL A 128 20.82 -7.19 17.68
C VAL A 128 22.02 -6.30 17.38
N VAL A 129 22.58 -5.67 18.42
CA VAL A 129 23.81 -4.88 18.30
C VAL A 129 24.93 -5.74 17.72
N GLY A 130 25.62 -5.20 16.72
CA GLY A 130 26.71 -5.87 16.02
C GLY A 130 26.28 -6.64 14.78
N ASP A 131 24.97 -6.83 14.57
CA ASP A 131 24.44 -7.35 13.32
C ASP A 131 24.76 -6.45 12.14
N THR A 132 24.95 -7.07 10.98
CA THR A 132 25.19 -6.37 9.72
C THR A 132 24.07 -6.69 8.75
N TRP A 133 23.29 -5.68 8.38
CA TRP A 133 22.13 -5.82 7.50
C TRP A 133 22.37 -5.09 6.19
N LYS A 134 21.94 -5.69 5.08
CA LYS A 134 21.75 -4.94 3.84
C LYS A 134 20.62 -3.94 4.03
N ILE A 135 20.73 -2.77 3.43
CA ILE A 135 19.72 -1.71 3.53
C ILE A 135 18.36 -2.18 3.03
N LYS A 136 18.33 -2.95 1.93
CA LYS A 136 17.09 -3.58 1.45
C LYS A 136 16.45 -4.46 2.52
N ASP A 137 17.22 -5.40 3.09
CA ASP A 137 16.69 -6.37 4.04
C ASP A 137 16.20 -5.70 5.33
N LEU A 138 16.93 -4.68 5.80
CA LEU A 138 16.50 -3.90 6.95
C LEU A 138 15.25 -3.07 6.67
N ARG A 139 15.15 -2.43 5.50
CA ARG A 139 13.96 -1.67 5.07
C ARG A 139 12.73 -2.57 4.98
N ASP A 140 12.89 -3.72 4.34
CA ASP A 140 11.83 -4.70 4.15
C ASP A 140 11.37 -5.27 5.50
N PHE A 141 12.31 -5.65 6.36
CA PHE A 141 12.04 -6.07 7.74
C PHE A 141 11.32 -4.96 8.53
N THR A 142 11.78 -3.72 8.41
CA THR A 142 11.23 -2.55 9.11
C THR A 142 9.78 -2.28 8.72
N LEU A 143 9.46 -2.31 7.43
CA LEU A 143 8.11 -2.04 6.95
C LEU A 143 7.16 -3.20 7.27
N LEU A 144 7.62 -4.44 7.14
CA LEU A 144 6.83 -5.65 7.42
C LEU A 144 6.49 -5.79 8.91
N THR A 145 7.52 -5.71 9.77
CA THR A 145 7.39 -5.92 11.23
C THR A 145 7.09 -4.64 11.99
N SER A 146 7.12 -3.49 11.32
CA SER A 146 6.99 -2.17 11.94
C SER A 146 8.09 -1.83 12.95
N SER A 147 9.30 -2.36 12.79
CA SER A 147 10.45 -2.13 13.69
C SER A 147 10.77 -0.65 13.85
N ASN A 148 10.79 -0.15 15.09
CA ASN A 148 11.19 1.22 15.40
C ASN A 148 12.70 1.41 15.25
N ASP A 149 13.47 0.42 15.70
CA ASP A 149 14.93 0.42 15.66
C ASP A 149 15.43 0.42 14.21
N GLY A 150 14.83 -0.40 13.34
CA GLY A 150 15.17 -0.40 11.92
C GLY A 150 14.86 0.94 11.24
N ALA A 151 13.73 1.58 11.59
CA ALA A 151 13.41 2.92 11.08
C ALA A 151 14.37 4.01 11.59
N PHE A 152 14.87 3.87 12.82
CA PHE A 152 15.89 4.76 13.37
C PHE A 152 17.24 4.54 12.69
N ALA A 153 17.70 3.30 12.57
CA ALA A 153 18.96 2.95 11.92
C ALA A 153 19.00 3.41 10.45
N LEU A 154 17.91 3.17 9.70
CA LEU A 154 17.77 3.65 8.31
C LEU A 154 17.86 5.18 8.23
N ALA A 155 17.19 5.89 9.15
CA ALA A 155 17.24 7.35 9.23
C ALA A 155 18.65 7.85 9.57
N ALA A 156 19.31 7.25 10.56
CA ALA A 156 20.66 7.61 11.00
C ALA A 156 21.69 7.44 9.87
N VAL A 157 21.66 6.31 9.17
CA VAL A 157 22.57 6.06 8.05
C VAL A 157 22.28 6.99 6.86
N ALA A 158 21.01 7.23 6.52
CA ALA A 158 20.65 8.16 5.44
C ALA A 158 21.01 9.61 5.76
N ALA A 159 20.93 9.98 7.04
CA ALA A 159 21.26 11.30 7.53
C ALA A 159 22.77 11.59 7.42
N ALA A 160 23.59 10.58 7.69
CA ALA A 160 25.03 10.64 7.61
C ALA A 160 25.57 10.35 6.20
N GLU A 161 24.71 10.41 5.17
CA GLU A 161 25.03 10.14 3.76
C GLU A 161 25.74 8.79 3.54
N GLY A 162 25.35 7.78 4.33
CA GLY A 162 25.93 6.44 4.28
C GLY A 162 27.14 6.21 5.19
N ASN A 163 27.53 7.19 6.02
CA ASN A 163 28.66 7.06 6.94
C ASN A 163 28.23 7.15 8.42
N PRO A 164 28.08 6.03 9.14
CA PRO A 164 27.46 6.00 10.48
C PRO A 164 28.23 6.70 11.61
N ALA A 165 29.33 7.42 11.33
CA ALA A 165 30.23 7.99 12.32
C ALA A 165 29.92 9.44 12.78
N SER A 166 28.81 10.06 12.36
CA SER A 166 28.52 11.47 12.69
C SER A 166 27.40 11.64 13.73
N ASP A 167 27.71 12.36 14.82
CA ASP A 167 26.83 12.75 15.94
C ASP A 167 25.32 12.62 15.70
N SER A 168 24.67 11.78 16.50
CA SER A 168 23.32 11.25 16.26
C SER A 168 22.19 12.27 16.37
N SER A 169 22.30 13.31 17.21
CA SER A 169 21.21 14.27 17.42
C SER A 169 21.03 15.25 16.25
N SER A 170 22.09 15.96 15.86
CA SER A 170 22.03 16.92 14.74
C SER A 170 21.78 16.25 13.39
N THR A 171 22.21 15.00 13.27
CA THR A 171 22.11 14.21 12.04
C THR A 171 20.67 13.71 11.86
N VAL A 172 20.04 13.17 12.91
CA VAL A 172 18.62 12.79 12.88
C VAL A 172 17.72 13.99 12.58
N ASP A 173 17.98 15.18 13.16
CA ASP A 173 17.22 16.40 12.87
C ASP A 173 17.27 16.77 11.37
N ASN A 174 18.42 16.57 10.73
CA ASN A 174 18.56 16.79 9.28
C ASN A 174 17.75 15.78 8.47
N PHE A 175 17.62 14.53 8.92
CA PHE A 175 16.74 13.56 8.28
C PHE A 175 15.27 13.96 8.38
N ILE A 176 14.82 14.40 9.56
CA ILE A 176 13.44 14.86 9.76
C ILE A 176 13.13 16.09 8.90
N LYS A 177 14.08 17.02 8.74
CA LYS A 177 13.96 18.11 7.75
C LYS A 177 13.77 17.57 6.34
N LYS A 178 14.57 16.57 5.93
CA LYS A 178 14.43 15.93 4.61
C LYS A 178 13.07 15.23 4.45
N MET A 179 12.54 14.55 5.48
CA MET A 179 11.20 13.96 5.44
C MET A 179 10.12 15.02 5.17
N ASN A 180 10.17 16.16 5.87
CA ASN A 180 9.21 17.24 5.68
C ASN A 180 9.39 17.96 4.33
N GLN A 181 10.62 18.04 3.80
CA GLN A 181 10.88 18.53 2.44
C GLN A 181 10.30 17.58 1.39
N THR A 182 10.45 16.27 1.57
CA THR A 182 9.83 15.24 0.73
C THR A 182 8.31 15.34 0.77
N ALA A 183 7.73 15.51 1.96
CA ALA A 183 6.30 15.73 2.15
C ALA A 183 5.79 16.94 1.36
N ALA A 184 6.47 18.08 1.47
CA ALA A 184 6.14 19.30 0.72
C ALA A 184 6.27 19.09 -0.81
N LYS A 185 7.32 18.40 -1.26
CA LYS A 185 7.57 18.11 -2.68
C LYS A 185 6.49 17.22 -3.32
N ILE A 186 5.96 16.26 -2.56
CA ILE A 186 4.91 15.33 -3.01
C ILE A 186 3.50 15.95 -2.84
N GLY A 187 3.38 17.06 -2.11
CA GLY A 187 2.11 17.76 -1.90
C GLY A 187 1.32 17.29 -0.67
N LEU A 188 2.00 16.70 0.33
CA LEU A 188 1.39 16.24 1.59
C LEU A 188 1.15 17.41 2.55
N SER A 189 0.21 18.28 2.19
CA SER A 189 -0.02 19.59 2.82
C SER A 189 -0.52 19.54 4.27
N ASN A 190 -1.10 18.41 4.70
CA ASN A 190 -1.62 18.20 6.05
C ASN A 190 -0.69 17.34 6.90
N SER A 191 0.52 17.05 6.43
CA SER A 191 1.46 16.14 7.07
C SER A 191 2.68 16.84 7.65
N LYS A 192 3.12 16.38 8.83
CA LYS A 192 4.36 16.81 9.46
C LYS A 192 4.97 15.67 10.26
N TYR A 193 6.28 15.53 10.15
CA TYR A 193 7.07 14.48 10.81
C TYR A 193 8.00 15.09 11.85
N PHE A 194 8.07 14.47 13.03
CA PHE A 194 8.95 14.85 14.14
C PHE A 194 9.96 13.74 14.48
N ASN A 195 9.69 12.49 14.08
CA ASN A 195 10.64 11.38 14.12
C ASN A 195 10.47 10.46 12.90
N SER A 196 11.34 9.46 12.76
CA SER A 196 11.35 8.51 11.65
C SER A 196 10.46 7.28 11.85
N ASN A 197 9.94 7.06 13.06
CA ASN A 197 9.21 5.83 13.40
C ASN A 197 7.74 6.07 13.74
N GLY A 198 7.35 7.32 14.02
CA GLY A 198 6.00 7.74 14.37
C GLY A 198 5.59 7.47 15.83
N LEU A 199 6.53 7.10 16.71
CA LEU A 199 6.24 6.92 18.13
C LEU A 199 5.85 8.25 18.79
N ASP A 200 4.94 8.17 19.75
CA ASP A 200 4.66 9.27 20.66
C ASP A 200 5.93 9.60 21.46
N MET A 201 6.21 10.88 21.66
CA MET A 201 7.48 11.38 22.20
C MET A 201 7.23 12.46 23.25
N PRO A 202 8.18 12.72 24.16
CA PRO A 202 8.11 13.89 25.03
C PRO A 202 7.98 15.19 24.23
N ALA A 203 7.05 16.06 24.61
CA ALA A 203 6.71 17.28 23.87
C ALA A 203 7.90 18.23 23.66
N ARG A 204 8.88 18.22 24.57
CA ARG A 204 10.14 18.96 24.44
C ARG A 204 10.97 18.58 23.21
N LEU A 205 10.78 17.37 22.67
CA LEU A 205 11.49 16.90 21.47
C LEU A 205 10.83 17.38 20.18
N ALA A 206 9.55 17.80 20.23
CA ALA A 206 8.83 18.31 19.06
C ALA A 206 8.96 19.82 18.87
N SER A 207 9.36 20.57 19.90
CA SER A 207 9.54 22.03 19.84
C SER A 207 10.42 22.55 20.98
N GLU A 208 11.39 23.40 20.62
CA GLU A 208 12.33 24.08 21.53
C GLU A 208 11.63 25.03 22.54
N ASN A 209 10.38 25.42 22.26
CA ASN A 209 9.63 26.40 23.07
C ASN A 209 8.68 25.75 24.09
N VAL A 210 8.74 24.44 24.31
CA VAL A 210 7.90 23.74 25.29
C VAL A 210 8.62 23.69 26.64
N ALA A 211 8.35 24.67 27.49
CA ALA A 211 8.87 24.71 28.85
C ALA A 211 8.12 23.73 29.79
N GLY A 212 8.82 22.70 30.27
CA GLY A 212 8.50 21.96 31.49
C GLY A 212 7.32 20.97 31.44
N GLY A 213 7.61 19.68 31.67
CA GLY A 213 6.64 18.62 32.01
C GLY A 213 6.81 17.30 31.26
N GLU A 214 6.32 16.20 31.84
CA GLU A 214 6.21 14.85 31.25
C GLU A 214 5.17 14.75 30.11
N SER A 215 4.83 15.87 29.46
CA SER A 215 3.80 15.90 28.43
C SER A 215 4.26 15.13 27.19
N ILE A 216 3.41 14.25 26.67
CA ILE A 216 3.66 13.42 25.49
C ILE A 216 2.93 14.04 24.29
N THR A 217 3.58 14.03 23.13
CA THR A 217 3.04 14.47 21.85
C THR A 217 3.29 13.43 20.77
N VAL A 218 2.74 13.64 19.58
CA VAL A 218 2.78 12.67 18.47
C VAL A 218 4.08 12.76 17.70
N GLY A 219 4.62 11.64 17.24
CA GLY A 219 5.83 11.61 16.41
C GLY A 219 5.63 12.05 14.97
N ALA A 220 4.39 12.01 14.48
CA ALA A 220 3.98 12.57 13.21
C ALA A 220 2.46 12.71 13.14
N TYR A 221 1.98 13.66 12.35
CA TYR A 221 0.57 13.76 11.96
C TYR A 221 0.44 13.91 10.44
N GLY A 222 -0.72 13.57 9.92
CA GLY A 222 -1.08 13.63 8.50
C GLY A 222 -2.56 13.38 8.30
N SER A 223 -3.04 13.49 7.06
CA SER A 223 -4.42 13.19 6.71
C SER A 223 -4.55 11.86 5.96
N ALA A 224 -5.76 11.31 5.87
CA ALA A 224 -5.99 10.08 5.12
C ALA A 224 -5.71 10.29 3.61
N ARG A 225 -5.99 11.48 3.09
CA ARG A 225 -5.65 11.88 1.71
C ARG A 225 -4.14 11.95 1.50
N ASP A 226 -3.41 12.56 2.42
CA ASP A 226 -1.95 12.66 2.33
C ASP A 226 -1.33 11.26 2.37
N MET A 227 -1.81 10.37 3.23
CA MET A 227 -1.29 9.01 3.31
C MET A 227 -1.62 8.18 2.06
N ALA A 228 -2.79 8.37 1.46
CA ALA A 228 -3.11 7.77 0.16
C ALA A 228 -2.18 8.29 -0.95
N THR A 229 -1.92 9.60 -0.95
CA THR A 229 -0.99 10.26 -1.90
C THR A 229 0.45 9.78 -1.72
N LEU A 230 0.91 9.60 -0.48
CA LEU A 230 2.23 9.04 -0.19
C LEU A 230 2.35 7.61 -0.73
N LEU A 231 1.34 6.77 -0.51
CA LEU A 231 1.37 5.38 -1.00
C LEU A 231 1.31 5.33 -2.53
N GLU A 232 0.50 6.18 -3.14
CA GLU A 232 0.45 6.32 -4.60
C GLU A 232 1.82 6.70 -5.16
N TYR A 233 2.43 7.75 -4.63
CA TYR A 233 3.76 8.19 -5.03
C TYR A 233 4.78 7.06 -4.88
N THR A 234 4.72 6.32 -3.76
CA THR A 234 5.62 5.19 -3.51
C THR A 234 5.42 4.07 -4.54
N LEU A 235 4.18 3.68 -4.83
CA LEU A 235 3.89 2.64 -5.82
C LEU A 235 4.38 3.01 -7.23
N GLN A 236 4.35 4.30 -7.57
CA GLN A 236 4.75 4.78 -8.90
C GLN A 236 6.27 4.92 -9.07
N ASN A 237 6.98 5.26 -7.99
CA ASN A 237 8.40 5.63 -8.08
C ASN A 237 9.33 4.60 -7.43
N TYR A 238 8.85 3.88 -6.42
CA TYR A 238 9.64 2.99 -5.57
C TYR A 238 8.86 1.72 -5.16
N PRO A 239 8.20 0.99 -6.10
CA PRO A 239 7.33 -0.15 -5.75
C PRO A 239 8.06 -1.26 -4.98
N GLU A 240 9.36 -1.43 -5.21
CA GLU A 240 10.22 -2.41 -4.54
C GLU A 240 10.30 -2.22 -3.03
N ILE A 241 10.15 -0.99 -2.51
CA ILE A 241 10.21 -0.75 -1.06
C ILE A 241 8.99 -1.31 -0.34
N LEU A 242 7.89 -1.54 -1.06
CA LEU A 242 6.64 -2.07 -0.50
C LEU A 242 6.49 -3.58 -0.70
N GLU A 243 7.35 -4.21 -1.51
CA GLU A 243 7.19 -5.60 -1.94
C GLU A 243 7.07 -6.56 -0.76
N ALA A 244 7.98 -6.46 0.22
CA ALA A 244 7.98 -7.32 1.40
C ALA A 244 6.68 -7.25 2.20
N THR A 245 6.00 -6.08 2.19
CA THR A 245 4.79 -5.83 2.97
C THR A 245 3.55 -6.58 2.48
N ARG A 246 3.66 -7.27 1.34
CA ARG A 246 2.59 -8.10 0.74
C ARG A 246 2.52 -9.49 1.35
N TYR A 247 3.63 -9.96 1.89
CA TYR A 247 3.75 -11.31 2.41
C TYR A 247 3.28 -11.36 3.85
N LYS A 248 2.66 -12.49 4.23
CA LYS A 248 2.29 -12.75 5.62
C LYS A 248 3.51 -12.95 6.52
N ASN A 249 4.46 -13.75 6.03
CA ASN A 249 5.69 -14.07 6.73
C ASN A 249 6.84 -14.02 5.74
N LEU A 250 7.98 -13.52 6.20
CA LEU A 250 9.27 -13.63 5.54
C LEU A 250 10.33 -14.05 6.57
N GLU A 251 11.48 -14.48 6.06
CA GLU A 251 12.66 -14.75 6.86
C GLU A 251 13.81 -13.92 6.30
N PHE A 252 14.51 -13.21 7.17
CA PHE A 252 15.69 -12.41 6.84
C PHE A 252 16.92 -13.00 7.52
N SER A 253 18.10 -12.64 7.05
CA SER A 253 19.35 -13.10 7.66
C SER A 253 20.33 -11.96 7.87
N SER A 254 21.05 -12.03 9.00
CA SER A 254 22.19 -11.16 9.31
C SER A 254 23.21 -12.01 10.06
N ASN A 255 24.49 -11.95 9.66
CA ASN A 255 25.60 -12.68 10.31
C ASN A 255 25.28 -14.15 10.62
N GLU A 256 24.75 -14.89 9.63
CA GLU A 256 24.32 -16.31 9.74
C GLU A 256 23.12 -16.58 10.67
N LYS A 257 22.58 -15.57 11.34
CA LYS A 257 21.37 -15.66 12.16
C LYS A 257 20.12 -15.37 11.33
N GLN A 258 19.08 -16.17 11.55
CA GLN A 258 17.77 -15.98 10.93
C GLN A 258 16.86 -15.10 11.78
N TYR A 259 16.08 -14.28 11.10
CA TYR A 259 15.15 -13.30 11.65
C TYR A 259 13.76 -13.53 11.04
N PRO A 260 12.91 -14.33 11.69
CA PRO A 260 11.54 -14.52 11.25
C PRO A 260 10.75 -13.21 11.43
N ALA A 261 10.05 -12.83 10.37
CA ALA A 261 9.33 -11.57 10.28
C ALA A 261 7.88 -11.84 9.90
N GLU A 262 6.96 -11.45 10.78
CA GLU A 262 5.53 -11.56 10.57
C GLU A 262 4.95 -10.19 10.25
N ASN A 263 4.04 -10.15 9.28
CA ASN A 263 3.34 -8.95 8.90
C ASN A 263 2.43 -8.46 10.03
N THR A 264 2.60 -7.22 10.42
CA THR A 264 1.73 -6.60 11.44
C THR A 264 0.26 -6.47 11.00
N ASN A 265 -0.04 -6.57 9.71
CA ASN A 265 -1.42 -6.71 9.23
C ASN A 265 -1.87 -8.16 9.31
N VAL A 266 -2.55 -8.50 10.40
CA VAL A 266 -3.06 -9.85 10.66
C VAL A 266 -4.13 -10.31 9.67
N PHE A 267 -4.73 -9.41 8.90
CA PHE A 267 -5.74 -9.72 7.87
C PHE A 267 -5.19 -9.64 6.44
N ILE A 268 -3.87 -9.64 6.26
CA ILE A 268 -3.22 -9.57 4.95
C ILE A 268 -3.75 -10.64 3.97
N ASP A 269 -3.93 -11.89 4.43
CA ASP A 269 -4.42 -13.00 3.60
C ASP A 269 -5.91 -12.89 3.21
N LYS A 270 -6.65 -11.99 3.85
CA LYS A 270 -8.08 -11.76 3.57
C LYS A 270 -8.30 -10.68 2.52
N ILE A 271 -7.25 -9.93 2.16
CA ILE A 271 -7.31 -8.85 1.17
C ILE A 271 -6.86 -9.43 -0.18
N PRO A 272 -7.73 -9.46 -1.20
CA PRO A 272 -7.41 -10.06 -2.48
C PRO A 272 -6.32 -9.25 -3.18
N ASN A 273 -5.36 -9.94 -3.81
CA ASN A 273 -4.29 -9.34 -4.62
C ASN A 273 -3.59 -8.16 -3.94
N ILE A 274 -3.26 -8.29 -2.66
CA ILE A 274 -2.57 -7.23 -1.92
C ILE A 274 -1.26 -6.81 -2.63
N ILE A 275 -1.07 -5.50 -2.74
CA ILE A 275 0.09 -4.82 -3.35
C ILE A 275 0.99 -4.20 -2.28
N ALA A 276 0.41 -3.67 -1.20
CA ALA A 276 1.17 -3.10 -0.10
C ALA A 276 0.33 -3.04 1.19
N SER A 277 0.99 -3.09 2.35
CA SER A 277 0.32 -2.93 3.64
C SER A 277 1.24 -2.32 4.70
N LYS A 278 0.74 -1.35 5.46
CA LYS A 278 1.41 -0.81 6.65
C LYS A 278 0.40 -0.53 7.75
N THR A 279 0.68 -1.04 8.94
CA THR A 279 -0.07 -0.72 10.16
C THR A 279 0.58 0.42 10.95
N GLY A 280 -0.16 1.07 11.83
CA GLY A 280 0.41 1.96 12.84
C GLY A 280 -0.48 2.11 14.06
N TYR A 281 0.07 1.92 15.25
CA TYR A 281 -0.67 2.10 16.51
C TYR A 281 0.18 2.86 17.52
N THR A 282 -0.44 3.82 18.19
CA THR A 282 0.00 4.39 19.46
C THR A 282 -1.24 4.76 20.25
N ASP A 283 -1.10 5.05 21.54
CA ASP A 283 -2.23 5.45 22.38
C ASP A 283 -2.87 6.76 21.89
N LEU A 284 -2.08 7.70 21.36
CA LEU A 284 -2.61 8.93 20.79
C LEU A 284 -3.21 8.74 19.38
N ALA A 285 -2.63 7.85 18.57
CA ALA A 285 -3.10 7.63 17.20
C ALA A 285 -4.34 6.75 17.12
N GLY A 286 -4.50 5.79 18.03
CA GLY A 286 -5.38 4.65 17.80
C GLY A 286 -4.86 3.75 16.68
N GLY A 287 -5.76 3.03 16.01
CA GLY A 287 -5.45 2.11 14.93
C GLY A 287 -5.46 2.75 13.55
N ASN A 288 -4.27 2.83 12.94
CA ASN A 288 -4.07 3.23 11.56
C ASN A 288 -3.72 2.02 10.67
N LEU A 289 -4.18 2.06 9.42
CA LEU A 289 -3.89 1.08 8.40
C LEU A 289 -3.83 1.75 7.03
N LEU A 290 -2.81 1.40 6.26
CA LEU A 290 -2.61 1.84 4.88
C LEU A 290 -2.40 0.61 4.02
N ILE A 291 -3.24 0.39 3.02
CA ILE A 291 -3.13 -0.76 2.12
C ILE A 291 -3.28 -0.32 0.66
N ALA A 292 -2.68 -1.09 -0.24
CA ALA A 292 -3.00 -1.09 -1.65
C ALA A 292 -3.31 -2.52 -2.09
N PHE A 293 -4.31 -2.70 -2.95
CA PHE A 293 -4.68 -3.99 -3.51
C PHE A 293 -5.14 -3.85 -4.95
N ASP A 294 -4.96 -4.88 -5.78
CA ASP A 294 -5.53 -4.91 -7.13
C ASP A 294 -6.98 -5.40 -7.07
N ALA A 295 -7.92 -4.49 -7.31
CA ALA A 295 -9.34 -4.79 -7.31
C ALA A 295 -9.78 -5.60 -8.54
N GLY A 296 -8.88 -5.83 -9.50
CA GLY A 296 -9.07 -6.64 -10.70
C GLY A 296 -8.74 -5.85 -11.97
N LEU A 297 -8.28 -6.58 -12.99
CA LEU A 297 -7.91 -6.00 -14.30
C LEU A 297 -6.83 -4.90 -14.20
N ASN A 298 -5.85 -5.07 -13.31
CA ASN A 298 -4.77 -4.10 -13.08
C ASN A 298 -5.29 -2.74 -12.62
N ARG A 299 -6.20 -2.75 -11.63
CA ARG A 299 -6.81 -1.56 -11.04
C ARG A 299 -6.39 -1.44 -9.57
N PRO A 300 -5.19 -0.93 -9.30
CA PRO A 300 -4.72 -0.69 -7.94
C PRO A 300 -5.61 0.33 -7.21
N ILE A 301 -6.13 -0.09 -6.06
CA ILE A 301 -6.89 0.76 -5.12
C ILE A 301 -6.09 0.92 -3.85
N ILE A 302 -6.03 2.15 -3.36
CA ILE A 302 -5.41 2.50 -2.07
C ILE A 302 -6.51 2.75 -1.05
N ILE A 303 -6.35 2.20 0.16
CA ILE A 303 -7.20 2.49 1.31
C ILE A 303 -6.31 3.02 2.44
N SER A 304 -6.61 4.23 2.90
CA SER A 304 -6.03 4.83 4.09
C SER A 304 -7.08 4.96 5.18
N ILE A 305 -6.80 4.41 6.37
CA ILE A 305 -7.65 4.49 7.56
C ILE A 305 -6.79 5.04 8.69
N LEU A 306 -7.24 6.14 9.29
CA LEU A 306 -6.59 6.81 10.42
C LEU A 306 -7.55 6.90 11.62
N GLY A 307 -7.05 6.66 12.82
CA GLY A 307 -7.76 6.90 14.07
C GLY A 307 -8.88 5.92 14.39
N SER A 308 -8.81 4.67 13.90
CA SER A 308 -9.73 3.58 14.28
C SER A 308 -9.34 3.00 15.65
N THR A 309 -9.98 1.91 16.09
CA THR A 309 -9.46 1.10 17.21
C THR A 309 -8.37 0.15 16.74
N GLN A 310 -7.65 -0.48 17.68
CA GLN A 310 -6.57 -1.40 17.33
C GLN A 310 -7.02 -2.53 16.39
N GLU A 311 -8.18 -3.13 16.65
CA GLU A 311 -8.75 -4.18 15.82
C GLU A 311 -9.68 -3.61 14.73
N GLY A 312 -10.40 -2.52 15.03
CA GLY A 312 -11.35 -1.87 14.12
C GLY A 312 -10.74 -1.47 12.79
N ARG A 313 -9.46 -1.08 12.76
CA ARG A 313 -8.77 -0.74 11.51
C ARG A 313 -8.83 -1.87 10.46
N PHE A 314 -8.77 -3.12 10.91
CA PHE A 314 -8.72 -4.27 10.02
C PHE A 314 -10.12 -4.66 9.55
N THR A 315 -11.14 -4.55 10.42
CA THR A 315 -12.53 -4.78 10.03
C THR A 315 -13.05 -3.67 9.12
N ASP A 316 -12.67 -2.41 9.37
CA ASP A 316 -12.91 -1.27 8.48
C ASP A 316 -12.32 -1.53 7.09
N ALA A 317 -11.06 -1.98 7.01
CA ALA A 317 -10.42 -2.28 5.73
C ALA A 317 -11.15 -3.37 4.94
N LEU A 318 -11.57 -4.47 5.57
CA LEU A 318 -12.29 -5.53 4.87
C LEU A 318 -13.64 -5.05 4.32
N LYS A 319 -14.39 -4.26 5.10
CA LYS A 319 -15.65 -3.64 4.63
C LYS A 319 -15.41 -2.73 3.43
N LEU A 320 -14.35 -1.91 3.46
CA LEU A 320 -14.02 -1.00 2.38
C LEU A 320 -13.54 -1.73 1.12
N VAL A 321 -12.76 -2.81 1.27
CA VAL A 321 -12.36 -3.69 0.16
C VAL A 321 -13.58 -4.31 -0.50
N GLU A 322 -14.50 -4.88 0.28
CA GLU A 322 -15.73 -5.50 -0.22
C GLU A 322 -16.64 -4.49 -0.93
N ALA A 323 -16.86 -3.31 -0.33
CA ALA A 323 -17.64 -2.24 -0.94
C ALA A 323 -17.00 -1.73 -2.24
N THR A 324 -15.67 -1.61 -2.27
CA THR A 324 -14.93 -1.22 -3.48
C THR A 324 -15.15 -2.21 -4.59
N ILE A 325 -14.93 -3.51 -4.33
CA ILE A 325 -15.09 -4.58 -5.33
C ILE A 325 -16.54 -4.60 -5.86
N THR A 326 -17.52 -4.41 -4.97
CA THR A 326 -18.94 -4.34 -5.33
C THR A 326 -19.24 -3.14 -6.24
N GLU A 327 -18.59 -1.99 -6.01
CA GLU A 327 -18.81 -0.78 -6.80
C GLU A 327 -17.99 -0.74 -8.10
N LEU A 328 -16.98 -1.59 -8.29
CA LEU A 328 -16.12 -1.59 -9.49
C LEU A 328 -16.83 -1.49 -10.85
N PRO A 329 -17.94 -2.22 -11.12
CA PRO A 329 -18.64 -2.12 -12.41
C PRO A 329 -19.22 -0.73 -12.71
N ASN A 330 -19.28 0.13 -11.69
CA ASN A 330 -19.88 1.44 -11.70
C ASN A 330 -18.85 2.58 -11.72
N LEU A 331 -17.58 2.27 -11.49
CA LEU A 331 -16.49 3.23 -11.33
C LEU A 331 -15.74 3.44 -12.63
#